data_AF-A0A563EKG2-F1
#
_entry.id   AF-A0A563EKG2-F1
#
_cell.length_a   1.000
_cell.length_b   1.000
_cell.length_c   1.000
_cell.angle_alpha   90.00
_cell.angle_beta   90.00
_cell.angle_gamma   90.00
#
_symmetry.space_group_name_H-M   'P 1'
#
loop_
_entity.id
_entity.type
_entity.pdbx_description
1 polymer ?
#
loop_
_entity_poly.entity_id
_entity_poly.type
_entity_poly.pdbx_seq_one_letter_code
_entity_poly.pdbx_strand_id
1 'polypeptide(L)' 'MKFVSTIYKQLVVHDLGVTFIDGETEVVDKATAEALRGLPAELGVRAAGGRPPKDTAQT' A
#
# COMPACT_ATOMS: atom_id res chain seq x y z
N MET A 1 -2.34 5.04 8.17
CA MET A 1 -3.03 4.31 7.08
C MET A 1 -2.40 2.93 6.95
N LYS A 2 -3.21 1.88 6.88
CA LYS A 2 -2.69 0.51 6.77
C LYS A 2 -2.44 0.16 5.31
N PHE A 3 -1.35 -0.53 5.02
CA PHE A 3 -1.07 -1.11 3.72
C PHE A 3 -0.90 -2.62 3.86
N VAL A 4 -1.29 -3.34 2.84
CA VAL A 4 -1.18 -4.79 2.78
C VAL A 4 -0.46 -5.20 1.49
N SER A 5 0.46 -6.14 1.59
CA SER A 5 1.08 -6.81 0.45
C SER A 5 0.52 -8.22 0.34
N THR A 6 -0.20 -8.48 -0.76
CA THR A 6 -0.80 -9.79 -1.02
C THR A 6 0.19 -10.79 -1.60
N ILE A 7 1.35 -10.33 -2.04
CA ILE A 7 2.36 -11.14 -2.74
C ILE A 7 3.54 -11.42 -1.79
N TYR A 8 4.06 -10.37 -1.14
CA TYR A 8 5.24 -10.45 -0.30
C TYR A 8 4.90 -10.17 1.16
N LYS A 9 4.70 -11.23 1.94
CA LYS A 9 4.34 -11.11 3.37
C LYS A 9 5.40 -10.42 4.25
N GLN A 10 6.65 -10.38 3.81
CA GLN A 10 7.78 -9.79 4.52
C GLN A 10 8.50 -8.78 3.61
N LEU A 11 7.76 -7.92 2.93
CA LEU A 11 8.32 -6.91 2.02
C LEU A 11 9.00 -5.80 2.83
N VAL A 12 10.24 -5.47 2.48
CA VAL A 12 10.96 -4.32 3.07
C VAL A 12 11.21 -3.29 1.98
N VAL A 13 10.71 -2.08 2.18
CA VAL A 13 10.93 -0.93 1.30
C VAL A 13 11.96 -0.02 1.97
N HIS A 14 13.23 -0.25 1.65
CA HIS A 14 14.36 0.46 2.27
C HIS A 14 14.31 1.98 2.04
N ASP A 15 13.89 2.40 0.84
CA ASP A 15 13.76 3.81 0.46
C ASP A 15 12.77 4.58 1.35
N LEU A 16 11.69 3.91 1.76
CA LEU A 16 10.63 4.47 2.59
C LEU A 16 10.75 4.12 4.07
N GLY A 17 11.71 3.26 4.43
CA GLY A 17 11.83 2.70 5.78
C GLY A 17 10.60 1.88 6.23
N VAL A 18 9.86 1.31 5.29
CA VAL A 18 8.63 0.56 5.57
C VAL A 18 8.88 -0.93 5.52
N THR A 19 8.41 -1.64 6.55
CA THR A 19 8.45 -3.10 6.59
C THR A 19 7.04 -3.65 6.70
N PHE A 20 6.69 -4.57 5.80
CA PHE A 20 5.49 -5.37 5.86
C PHE A 20 5.75 -6.60 6.72
N ILE A 21 4.89 -6.84 7.71
CA ILE A 21 4.92 -7.98 8.60
C ILE A 21 3.61 -8.74 8.41
N ASP A 22 3.72 -10.03 8.09
CA ASP A 22 2.60 -10.90 7.69
C ASP A 22 1.75 -10.35 6.53
N GLY A 23 2.38 -9.54 5.67
CA GLY A 23 1.74 -8.88 4.54
C GLY A 23 1.00 -7.62 4.95
N GLU A 24 1.25 -7.06 6.12
CA GLU A 24 0.62 -5.84 6.59
C GLU A 24 1.63 -4.84 7.14
N THR A 25 1.39 -3.54 6.95
CA THR A 25 2.22 -2.48 7.53
C THR A 25 1.38 -1.28 7.88
N GLU A 26 1.80 -0.54 8.90
CA GLU A 26 1.16 0.70 9.31
C GLU A 26 2.03 1.89 8.90
N VAL A 27 1.43 2.80 8.13
CA VAL A 27 2.10 3.96 7.58
C VAL A 27 1.46 5.20 8.19
N VAL A 28 2.23 5.92 8.99
CA VAL A 28 1.78 7.19 9.61
C VAL A 28 2.00 8.40 8.71
N ASP A 29 3.01 8.33 7.84
CA ASP A 29 3.38 9.44 6.98
C ASP A 29 2.60 9.46 5.65
N LYS A 30 2.12 10.65 5.27
CA LYS A 30 1.33 10.81 4.04
C LYS A 30 2.18 10.62 2.78
N ALA A 31 3.41 11.11 2.76
CA ALA A 31 4.31 10.98 1.60
C ALA A 31 4.66 9.51 1.37
N THR A 32 4.95 8.77 2.45
CA THR A 32 5.14 7.32 2.39
C THR A 32 3.90 6.59 1.86
N ALA A 33 2.70 7.01 2.29
CA ALA A 33 1.45 6.41 1.82
C ALA A 33 1.22 6.67 0.31
N GLU A 34 1.56 7.86 -0.20
CA GLU A 34 1.46 8.15 -1.64
C GLU A 34 2.49 7.36 -2.45
N ALA A 35 3.73 7.24 -1.97
CA ALA A 35 4.76 6.43 -2.60
C ALA A 35 4.36 4.95 -2.69
N LEU A 36 3.82 4.38 -1.59
CA LEU A 36 3.32 2.99 -1.58
C LEU A 36 2.13 2.77 -2.51
N ARG A 37 1.29 3.79 -2.73
CA ARG A 37 0.20 3.74 -3.72
C ARG A 37 0.69 3.83 -5.17
N GLY A 38 1.83 4.49 -5.39
CA GLY A 38 2.50 4.56 -6.68
C GLY A 38 3.32 3.31 -7.03
N LEU A 39 3.50 2.38 -6.09
CA LEU A 39 4.23 1.15 -6.35
C LEU A 39 3.52 0.28 -7.41
N PRO A 40 4.28 -0.46 -8.23
CA PRO A 40 3.71 -1.34 -9.23
C PRO A 40 2.83 -2.41 -8.59
N ALA A 41 1.71 -2.71 -9.25
CA ALA A 41 0.73 -3.71 -8.79
C ALA A 41 1.33 -5.12 -8.67
N GLU A 42 2.44 -5.39 -9.37
CA GLU A 42 3.23 -6.62 -9.29
C GLU A 42 3.85 -6.87 -7.91
N LEU A 43 4.02 -5.84 -7.07
CA LEU A 43 4.43 -5.97 -5.67
C LEU A 43 3.24 -6.28 -4.74
N GLY A 44 2.01 -6.15 -5.24
CA GLY A 44 0.80 -6.49 -4.51
C GLY A 44 0.50 -5.57 -3.33
N VAL A 45 1.17 -4.40 -3.24
CA VAL A 45 0.99 -3.41 -2.18
C VAL A 45 -0.29 -2.62 -2.41
N ARG A 46 -1.18 -2.59 -1.42
CA ARG A 46 -2.50 -1.93 -1.48
C ARG A 46 -2.82 -1.28 -0.15
N ALA A 47 -3.55 -0.16 -0.15
CA ALA A 47 -4.01 0.43 1.12
C ALA A 47 -5.15 -0.41 1.71
N ALA A 48 -4.93 -1.02 2.88
CA ALA A 48 -5.98 -1.67 3.67
C ALA A 48 -6.87 -0.58 4.29
N GLY A 49 -8.11 -0.49 3.79
CA GLY A 49 -9.07 0.55 4.17
C GLY A 49 -9.25 1.66 3.14
N GLY A 50 -8.68 1.52 1.94
CA GLY A 50 -9.17 2.29 0.80
C GLY A 50 -10.62 1.90 0.52
N ARG A 51 -11.57 2.78 0.87
CA ARG A 51 -12.92 2.79 0.30
C ARG A 51 -12.76 2.41 -1.17
N PRO A 52 -13.44 1.38 -1.71
CA PRO A 52 -13.38 1.12 -3.15
C PRO A 52 -13.62 2.46 -3.84
N PRO A 53 -12.82 2.84 -4.86
CA PRO A 53 -13.16 4.01 -5.63
C PRO A 53 -14.64 3.83 -5.99
N LYS A 54 -15.48 4.74 -5.48
CA LYS A 54 -16.82 4.88 -6.04
C LYS A 54 -16.54 5.08 -7.50
N ASP A 55 -16.91 4.07 -8.28
CA ASP A 55 -16.97 4.07 -9.71
C ASP A 55 -17.31 5.50 -10.16
N THR A 56 -16.29 6.26 -10.57
CA THR A 56 -16.54 7.41 -11.43
C THR A 56 -16.83 6.79 -12.77
N ALA A 57 -18.03 6.21 -12.86
CA ALA A 57 -18.79 6.06 -14.07
C ALA A 57 -18.83 7.45 -14.70
N GLN A 58 -17.87 7.64 -15.60
CA GLN A 58 -17.97 8.48 -16.77
C GLN A 58 -19.44 8.56 -17.23
N THR A 59 -20.01 9.75 -17.20
CA THR A 59 -21.21 10.11 -17.97
C THR A 59 -20.95 11.43 -18.66
#